data_AF-A0A8R2R125-F1
#
_entry.id   AF-A0A8R2R125-F1
#
_cell.length_a   1.000
_cell.length_b   1.000
_cell.length_c   1.000
_cell.angle_alpha   90.00
_cell.angle_beta   90.00
_cell.angle_gamma   90.00
#
_symmetry.space_group_name_H-M   'P 1'
#
loop_
_entity.id
_entity.type
_entity.pdbx_description
1 polymer ?
#
loop_
_entity_poly.entity_id
_entity_poly.type
_entity_poly.pdbx_seq_one_letter_code
_entity_poly.pdbx_strand_id
1 'polypeptide(L)'
;MAYFPFASPYGQKNYIPIQRHVHEHYLPTNLCQFVENSAFLSHINSQIIVNNELTCALGSMFYAIYYRKTDIGDVRLSPVKEHLLSLENENRVKTGNMQPRVALGYGACHDLFVNATLLLDHRELIGVPEHFDEITTKEEFLKSFTYFFKHGAAAERFMSNSKLYDDYIKRALNIPGTKWNIGGNAPLMAKRFYMEGWKVLFAAKMSNNLKKYIPEEIQIVGGDENEDMKDDIHMILEYKADAKFGTYKAPRANRYIVHNDENNPLLSSLEKFGEHLPGFKPDLLVISGLQMMDNYPFKSDNGKDLRAERLDLVKEQILSQPLKTLAHFEMASYVDLELLKHLTTKVLPYVDSVGMNEQELTNLYSVLEFGEVSVVADSNPRIATALDQMRKTFNLIRQQNRKYTSNRKLTRIHVHTLAYQAILTVKDSSWQRTKAAAAKASLTAHRYVCNSQNIALEKVKLLLDDSFSTTTDNDNTSRVFFEPTKPVACWEEILNGDSVEICIAPVLICTEAQLTAGAGDNISAAGLVLQVEK
;
A
#
# COMPACT_ATOMS: atom_id res chain seq x y z
N MET A 1 32.21 27.18 -34.77
CA MET A 1 31.78 27.65 -36.10
C MET A 1 30.96 26.53 -36.74
N ALA A 2 29.72 26.84 -37.18
CA ALA A 2 28.72 26.02 -37.91
C ALA A 2 28.16 24.77 -37.21
N TYR A 3 26.92 24.74 -36.67
CA TYR A 3 25.55 24.67 -37.28
C TYR A 3 25.13 23.30 -37.89
N PHE A 4 24.33 22.54 -37.09
CA PHE A 4 23.12 21.69 -37.32
C PHE A 4 22.83 20.96 -38.66
N PRO A 5 22.04 19.83 -38.70
CA PRO A 5 20.81 19.60 -37.90
C PRO A 5 20.52 18.19 -37.33
N PHE A 6 19.49 18.21 -36.48
CA PHE A 6 18.71 17.12 -35.87
C PHE A 6 18.23 16.03 -36.84
N ALA A 7 18.18 14.78 -36.35
CA ALA A 7 17.21 13.77 -36.80
C ALA A 7 16.85 12.82 -35.64
N SER A 8 15.55 12.74 -35.36
CA SER A 8 14.88 11.75 -34.50
C SER A 8 14.83 10.38 -35.18
N PRO A 9 14.64 9.29 -34.42
CA PRO A 9 13.80 8.21 -34.95
C PRO A 9 12.73 7.80 -33.93
N TYR A 10 11.56 8.43 -34.01
CA TYR A 10 10.30 7.78 -33.66
C TYR A 10 9.95 6.79 -34.78
N GLY A 11 10.24 5.51 -34.56
CA GLY A 11 9.72 4.42 -35.39
C GLY A 11 8.29 4.08 -34.97
N GLN A 12 7.31 4.53 -35.75
CA GLN A 12 5.93 4.01 -35.71
C GLN A 12 5.97 2.50 -36.00
N LYS A 13 5.64 1.67 -35.00
CA LYS A 13 5.22 0.28 -35.23
C LYS A 13 3.69 0.23 -35.18
N ASN A 14 3.12 -0.05 -36.35
CA ASN A 14 1.71 -0.37 -36.55
C ASN A 14 1.29 -1.53 -35.65
N TYR A 15 0.32 -1.29 -34.76
CA TYR A 15 -0.37 -2.36 -34.04
C TYR A 15 -1.62 -2.77 -34.81
N ILE A 16 -1.60 -4.01 -35.30
CA ILE A 16 -2.76 -4.76 -35.78
C ILE A 16 -3.49 -5.28 -34.53
N PRO A 17 -4.79 -5.00 -34.33
CA PRO A 17 -5.52 -5.58 -33.22
C PRO A 17 -5.80 -7.06 -33.50
N ILE A 18 -5.19 -7.94 -32.71
CA ILE A 18 -5.60 -9.34 -32.63
C ILE A 18 -6.90 -9.37 -31.81
N GLN A 19 -8.03 -9.55 -32.48
CA GLN A 19 -9.31 -9.86 -31.86
C GLN A 19 -9.20 -11.18 -31.09
N ARG A 20 -9.34 -11.14 -29.77
CA ARG A 20 -9.63 -12.33 -28.96
C ARG A 20 -11.12 -12.64 -29.13
N HIS A 21 -11.41 -13.81 -29.71
CA HIS A 21 -12.72 -14.43 -29.65
C HIS A 21 -13.06 -14.74 -28.19
N VAL A 22 -14.06 -14.04 -27.65
CA VAL A 22 -14.80 -14.46 -26.47
C VAL A 22 -15.91 -15.36 -26.97
N HIS A 23 -15.95 -16.62 -26.49
CA HIS A 23 -17.09 -17.49 -26.67
C HIS A 23 -18.26 -16.93 -25.87
N GLU A 24 -19.15 -16.21 -26.54
CA GLU A 24 -20.48 -15.89 -26.02
C GLU A 24 -21.33 -17.18 -26.04
N HIS A 25 -21.80 -17.59 -24.87
CA HIS A 25 -22.87 -18.58 -24.77
C HIS A 25 -24.15 -17.99 -25.35
N TYR A 26 -24.55 -18.50 -26.51
CA TYR A 26 -25.85 -18.27 -27.13
C TYR A 26 -26.98 -18.69 -26.18
N LEU A 27 -27.80 -17.74 -25.75
CA LEU A 27 -29.18 -17.99 -25.31
C LEU A 27 -30.08 -18.06 -26.56
N PRO A 28 -30.99 -19.06 -26.67
CA PRO A 28 -31.83 -19.19 -27.85
C PRO A 28 -32.91 -18.10 -27.88
N THR A 29 -32.77 -17.16 -28.81
CA THR A 29 -33.85 -16.31 -29.32
C THR A 29 -34.83 -17.16 -30.12
N ASN A 30 -35.77 -17.81 -29.44
CA ASN A 30 -36.93 -18.44 -30.09
C ASN A 30 -38.10 -18.52 -29.11
N LEU A 31 -38.79 -17.39 -28.92
CA LEU A 31 -40.10 -17.32 -28.27
C LEU A 31 -40.77 -15.98 -28.58
N CYS A 32 -40.90 -15.63 -29.87
CA CYS A 32 -41.88 -14.67 -30.42
C CYS A 32 -41.67 -14.49 -31.94
N GLN A 33 -41.96 -15.52 -32.73
CA GLN A 33 -42.18 -15.37 -34.17
C GLN A 33 -43.33 -16.29 -34.56
N PHE A 34 -44.55 -15.76 -34.56
CA PHE A 34 -45.68 -16.19 -35.38
C PHE A 34 -46.81 -15.20 -35.12
N VAL A 35 -47.03 -14.27 -36.05
CA VAL A 35 -48.32 -13.78 -36.58
C VAL A 35 -48.00 -12.53 -37.42
N GLU A 36 -47.61 -12.73 -38.68
CA GLU A 36 -47.78 -11.71 -39.72
C GLU A 36 -48.35 -12.40 -40.96
N ASN A 37 -49.68 -12.45 -41.03
CA ASN A 37 -50.40 -12.58 -42.28
C ASN A 37 -51.80 -12.03 -42.08
N SER A 38 -51.97 -10.75 -42.43
CA SER A 38 -53.16 -10.11 -42.98
C SER A 38 -53.22 -8.65 -42.52
N ALA A 39 -52.91 -7.76 -43.46
CA ALA A 39 -53.29 -6.37 -43.36
C ALA A 39 -54.82 -6.30 -43.44
N PHE A 40 -55.47 -5.86 -42.36
CA PHE A 40 -56.55 -4.86 -42.34
C PHE A 40 -57.22 -4.84 -40.95
N LEU A 41 -57.61 -3.64 -40.53
CA LEU A 41 -58.47 -3.27 -39.39
C LEU A 41 -57.74 -2.72 -38.16
N SER A 42 -57.86 -1.39 -38.12
CA SER A 42 -57.54 -0.42 -37.09
C SER A 42 -58.16 -0.69 -35.72
N HIS A 43 -57.43 -0.24 -34.70
CA HIS A 43 -57.87 0.07 -33.34
C HIS A 43 -58.47 -1.09 -32.53
N ILE A 44 -57.59 -1.80 -31.83
CA ILE A 44 -57.72 -2.27 -30.43
C ILE A 44 -56.31 -2.77 -30.02
N ASN A 45 -55.94 -2.60 -28.75
CA ASN A 45 -54.71 -3.08 -28.06
C ASN A 45 -53.49 -2.16 -27.94
N SER A 46 -53.66 -1.02 -27.27
CA SER A 46 -52.56 -0.41 -26.50
C SER A 46 -52.46 -0.95 -25.06
N GLN A 47 -53.53 -1.53 -24.50
CA GLN A 47 -53.52 -2.05 -23.11
C GLN A 47 -52.96 -3.48 -22.96
N ILE A 48 -53.01 -4.32 -24.01
CA ILE A 48 -52.51 -5.71 -23.94
C ILE A 48 -50.99 -5.78 -24.12
N ILE A 49 -50.40 -4.91 -24.95
CA ILE A 49 -48.95 -4.87 -25.20
C ILE A 49 -48.19 -4.35 -23.96
N VAL A 50 -48.74 -3.33 -23.28
CA VAL A 50 -48.15 -2.79 -22.04
C VAL A 50 -48.15 -3.83 -20.91
N ASN A 51 -49.18 -4.69 -20.83
CA ASN A 51 -49.22 -5.77 -19.84
C ASN A 51 -48.18 -6.87 -20.10
N ASN A 52 -47.86 -7.18 -21.36
CA ASN A 52 -46.83 -8.18 -21.70
C ASN A 52 -45.39 -7.67 -21.49
N GLU A 53 -45.11 -6.38 -21.76
CA GLU A 53 -43.80 -5.80 -21.45
C GLU A 53 -43.58 -5.65 -19.94
N LEU A 54 -44.62 -5.25 -19.19
CA LEU A 54 -44.53 -5.13 -17.72
C LEU A 54 -44.34 -6.50 -17.05
N THR A 55 -44.98 -7.56 -17.56
CA THR A 55 -44.81 -8.92 -17.05
C THR A 55 -43.45 -9.52 -17.43
N CYS A 56 -42.90 -9.23 -18.61
CA CYS A 56 -41.52 -9.59 -18.98
C CYS A 56 -40.48 -8.81 -18.16
N ALA A 57 -40.72 -7.53 -17.87
CA ALA A 57 -39.85 -6.72 -17.03
C ALA A 57 -39.87 -7.18 -15.58
N LEU A 58 -41.06 -7.48 -15.04
CA LEU A 58 -41.20 -8.05 -13.69
C LEU A 58 -40.63 -9.46 -13.63
N GLY A 59 -40.86 -10.31 -14.64
CA GLY A 59 -40.30 -11.66 -14.74
C GLY A 59 -38.78 -11.66 -14.85
N SER A 60 -38.17 -10.76 -15.63
CA SER A 60 -36.72 -10.60 -15.71
C SER A 60 -36.14 -9.97 -14.45
N MET A 61 -36.88 -9.10 -13.75
CA MET A 61 -36.49 -8.56 -12.45
C MET A 61 -36.59 -9.61 -11.35
N PHE A 62 -37.63 -10.44 -11.31
CA PHE A 62 -37.75 -11.58 -10.41
C PHE A 62 -36.72 -12.66 -10.75
N TYR A 63 -36.44 -12.91 -12.02
CA TYR A 63 -35.36 -13.81 -12.45
C TYR A 63 -33.99 -13.24 -12.07
N ALA A 64 -33.75 -11.93 -12.19
CA ALA A 64 -32.51 -11.28 -11.77
C ALA A 64 -32.39 -11.16 -10.24
N ILE A 65 -33.49 -11.00 -9.51
CA ILE A 65 -33.53 -11.04 -8.04
C ILE A 65 -33.35 -12.47 -7.55
N TYR A 66 -33.94 -13.45 -8.23
CA TYR A 66 -33.75 -14.87 -7.96
C TYR A 66 -32.30 -15.27 -8.28
N TYR A 67 -31.74 -14.87 -9.42
CA TYR A 67 -30.33 -15.09 -9.78
C TYR A 67 -29.35 -14.31 -8.91
N ARG A 68 -29.69 -13.10 -8.45
CA ARG A 68 -28.91 -12.39 -7.41
C ARG A 68 -29.01 -13.07 -6.04
N LYS A 69 -30.14 -13.74 -5.74
CA LYS A 69 -30.30 -14.56 -4.54
C LYS A 69 -29.69 -15.96 -4.67
N THR A 70 -29.49 -16.45 -5.90
CA THR A 70 -28.85 -17.73 -6.22
C THR A 70 -27.46 -17.56 -6.85
N ASP A 71 -26.81 -16.40 -6.66
CA ASP A 71 -25.36 -16.36 -6.65
C ASP A 71 -24.99 -17.16 -5.41
N ILE A 72 -24.75 -18.46 -5.61
CA ILE A 72 -24.24 -19.35 -4.57
C ILE A 72 -22.89 -18.74 -4.23
N GLY A 73 -22.85 -17.87 -3.22
CA GLY A 73 -21.66 -17.12 -2.86
C GLY A 73 -20.46 -18.05 -2.81
N ASP A 74 -19.31 -17.58 -3.29
CA ASP A 74 -18.10 -18.38 -3.47
C ASP A 74 -17.91 -19.36 -2.29
N VAL A 75 -18.14 -20.64 -2.56
CA VAL A 75 -18.21 -21.69 -1.53
C VAL A 75 -16.88 -21.87 -0.79
N ARG A 76 -15.80 -21.31 -1.33
CA ARG A 76 -14.47 -21.28 -0.72
C ARG A 76 -14.40 -20.31 0.45
N LEU A 77 -15.27 -19.29 0.53
CA LEU A 77 -15.14 -18.20 1.50
C LEU A 77 -15.26 -18.65 2.96
N SER A 78 -16.26 -19.46 3.30
CA SER A 78 -16.44 -19.96 4.68
C SER A 78 -15.24 -20.78 5.16
N PRO A 79 -14.81 -21.85 4.46
CA PRO A 79 -13.67 -22.65 4.91
C PRO A 79 -12.37 -21.82 4.97
N VAL A 80 -12.13 -20.91 4.01
CA VAL A 80 -10.94 -20.03 4.04
C VAL A 80 -10.96 -19.15 5.28
N LYS A 81 -12.07 -18.46 5.55
CA LYS A 81 -12.23 -17.62 6.74
C LYS A 81 -11.99 -18.42 8.02
N GLU A 82 -12.64 -19.58 8.17
CA GLU A 82 -12.55 -20.41 9.37
C GLU A 82 -11.12 -20.88 9.64
N HIS A 83 -10.40 -21.35 8.62
CA HIS A 83 -9.04 -21.88 8.81
C HIS A 83 -8.00 -20.78 8.98
N LEU A 84 -8.18 -19.61 8.35
CA LEU A 84 -7.36 -18.43 8.65
C LEU A 84 -7.54 -18.00 10.11
N LEU A 85 -8.80 -17.95 10.60
CA LEU A 85 -9.09 -17.64 12.00
C LEU A 85 -8.53 -18.69 12.97
N SER A 86 -8.56 -19.98 12.60
CA SER A 86 -7.94 -21.05 13.40
C SER A 86 -6.44 -20.81 13.55
N LEU A 87 -5.74 -20.54 12.44
CA LEU A 87 -4.30 -20.23 12.46
C LEU A 87 -3.99 -19.01 13.34
N GLU A 88 -4.79 -17.95 13.28
CA GLU A 88 -4.61 -16.80 14.18
C GLU A 88 -4.86 -17.18 15.66
N ASN A 89 -5.94 -17.91 15.95
CA ASN A 89 -6.35 -18.23 17.31
C ASN A 89 -5.39 -19.19 18.03
N GLU A 90 -4.80 -20.13 17.29
CA GLU A 90 -3.78 -21.07 17.76
C GLU A 90 -2.43 -20.39 18.03
N ASN A 91 -2.19 -19.23 17.44
CA ASN A 91 -0.92 -18.52 17.51
C ASN A 91 -1.08 -17.18 18.22
N ARG A 92 -0.96 -17.20 19.55
CA ARG A 92 -1.11 -16.00 20.38
C ARG A 92 0.21 -15.33 20.70
N VAL A 93 0.16 -14.01 20.82
CA VAL A 93 1.26 -13.19 21.33
C VAL A 93 1.46 -13.49 22.82
N LYS A 94 2.72 -13.63 23.23
CA LYS A 94 3.07 -13.87 24.64
C LYS A 94 2.73 -12.65 25.49
N THR A 95 2.30 -12.86 26.73
CA THR A 95 1.91 -11.79 27.66
C THR A 95 2.79 -11.78 28.92
N GLY A 96 2.62 -10.76 29.78
CA GLY A 96 3.35 -10.64 31.04
C GLY A 96 4.86 -10.48 30.85
N ASN A 97 5.67 -11.28 31.54
CA ASN A 97 7.14 -11.17 31.49
C ASN A 97 7.73 -11.51 30.11
N MET A 98 7.01 -12.30 29.31
CA MET A 98 7.39 -12.69 27.95
C MET A 98 6.76 -11.78 26.88
N GLN A 99 6.07 -10.71 27.28
CA GLN A 99 5.50 -9.75 26.35
C GLN A 99 6.60 -9.12 25.48
N PRO A 100 6.50 -9.20 24.14
CA PRO A 100 7.49 -8.62 23.24
C PRO A 100 7.44 -7.08 23.25
N ARG A 101 8.58 -6.49 22.89
CA ARG A 101 8.78 -5.03 22.80
C ARG A 101 9.17 -4.65 21.39
N VAL A 102 8.46 -3.68 20.83
CA VAL A 102 8.83 -3.03 19.56
C VAL A 102 9.21 -1.59 19.82
N ALA A 103 10.33 -1.19 19.24
CA ALA A 103 10.71 0.19 19.10
C ALA A 103 10.54 0.57 17.62
N LEU A 104 9.87 1.67 17.31
CA LEU A 104 9.66 2.07 15.91
C LEU A 104 9.67 3.57 15.69
N GLY A 105 10.12 3.97 14.51
CA GLY A 105 10.12 5.33 13.99
C GLY A 105 10.17 5.31 12.46
N TYR A 106 10.13 6.44 11.76
CA TYR A 106 10.10 7.80 12.31
C TYR A 106 8.87 8.57 11.82
N GLY A 107 8.49 9.55 12.63
CA GLY A 107 7.59 10.61 12.19
C GLY A 107 6.12 10.26 12.35
N ALA A 108 5.31 11.31 12.36
CA ALA A 108 3.86 11.26 12.41
C ALA A 108 3.34 12.49 11.69
N CYS A 109 2.14 12.39 11.11
CA CYS A 109 1.46 13.53 10.54
C CYS A 109 -0.01 13.56 10.95
N HIS A 110 -0.61 14.72 10.80
CA HIS A 110 -2.03 14.93 10.97
C HIS A 110 -2.68 15.07 9.59
N ASP A 111 -3.36 14.02 9.14
CA ASP A 111 -3.98 13.98 7.82
C ASP A 111 -5.28 14.78 7.83
N LEU A 112 -5.34 15.81 6.99
CA LEU A 112 -6.51 16.62 6.72
C LEU A 112 -7.15 16.19 5.40
N PHE A 113 -8.18 15.36 5.48
CA PHE A 113 -8.93 14.92 4.30
C PHE A 113 -9.91 16.01 3.87
N VAL A 114 -9.85 16.39 2.60
CA VAL A 114 -10.67 17.45 2.02
C VAL A 114 -11.06 17.11 0.58
N ASN A 115 -12.27 17.49 0.18
CA ASN A 115 -12.70 17.34 -1.21
C ASN A 115 -11.94 18.32 -2.12
N ALA A 116 -11.11 17.78 -3.00
CA ALA A 116 -10.23 18.55 -3.87
C ALA A 116 -10.97 19.57 -4.74
N THR A 117 -12.11 19.17 -5.31
CA THR A 117 -12.87 20.02 -6.24
C THR A 117 -13.70 21.11 -5.55
N LEU A 118 -13.84 21.04 -4.22
CA LEU A 118 -14.41 22.12 -3.41
C LEU A 118 -13.35 23.10 -2.91
N LEU A 119 -12.12 22.63 -2.70
CA LEU A 119 -11.01 23.45 -2.22
C LEU A 119 -10.33 24.26 -3.33
N LEU A 120 -10.12 23.62 -4.48
CA LEU A 120 -9.41 24.21 -5.62
C LEU A 120 -10.40 24.77 -6.64
N ASP A 121 -10.05 25.89 -7.27
CA ASP A 121 -10.87 26.53 -8.29
C ASP A 121 -10.23 26.41 -9.68
N HIS A 122 -10.85 25.62 -10.55
CA HIS A 122 -10.38 25.42 -11.92
C HIS A 122 -10.34 26.70 -12.76
N ARG A 123 -11.08 27.76 -12.38
CA ARG A 123 -11.06 29.05 -13.09
C ARG A 123 -9.75 29.81 -12.91
N GLU A 124 -8.98 29.42 -11.89
CA GLU A 124 -7.67 29.99 -11.58
C GLU A 124 -6.52 29.21 -12.27
N LEU A 125 -6.83 28.11 -12.96
CA LEU A 125 -5.84 27.34 -13.72
C LEU A 125 -5.41 28.11 -14.97
N ILE A 126 -4.13 28.48 -15.03
CA ILE A 126 -3.50 29.14 -16.19
C ILE A 126 -2.65 28.12 -16.93
N GLY A 127 -2.77 28.05 -18.26
CA GLY A 127 -1.99 27.13 -19.09
C GLY A 127 -2.44 25.67 -18.98
N VAL A 128 -1.53 24.75 -19.31
CA VAL A 128 -1.81 23.29 -19.30
C VAL A 128 -1.33 22.64 -18.00
N PRO A 129 -1.97 21.53 -17.57
CA PRO A 129 -1.52 20.76 -16.42
C PRO A 129 -0.11 20.19 -16.63
N GLU A 130 0.73 20.34 -15.61
CA GLU A 130 2.17 20.05 -15.63
C GLU A 130 2.59 19.43 -14.28
N HIS A 131 3.59 18.55 -14.29
CA HIS A 131 4.17 17.94 -13.09
C HIS A 131 5.29 18.83 -12.53
N PHE A 132 5.35 18.94 -11.21
CA PHE A 132 6.39 19.66 -10.46
C PHE A 132 6.87 18.76 -9.32
N ASP A 133 8.16 18.80 -9.02
CA ASP A 133 8.75 18.07 -7.89
C ASP A 133 8.48 18.79 -6.56
N GLU A 134 8.53 20.13 -6.58
CA GLU A 134 8.24 21.03 -5.47
C GLU A 134 7.18 22.08 -5.88
N ILE A 135 6.31 22.46 -4.95
CA ILE A 135 5.29 23.49 -5.17
C ILE A 135 5.68 24.77 -4.43
N THR A 136 5.90 25.85 -5.17
CA THR A 136 6.29 27.17 -4.62
C THR A 136 5.18 28.21 -4.81
N THR A 137 4.36 28.05 -5.84
CA THR A 137 3.27 28.98 -6.19
C THR A 137 1.90 28.31 -6.27
N LYS A 138 0.86 29.15 -6.21
CA LYS A 138 -0.54 28.72 -6.42
C LYS A 138 -0.76 28.13 -7.82
N GLU A 139 -0.11 28.70 -8.83
CA GLU A 139 -0.23 28.24 -10.20
C GLU A 139 0.34 26.83 -10.36
N GLU A 140 1.54 26.60 -9.81
CA GLU A 140 2.17 25.27 -9.78
C GLU A 140 1.29 24.25 -9.05
N PHE A 141 0.70 24.63 -7.91
CA PHE A 141 -0.20 23.75 -7.18
C PHE A 141 -1.39 23.31 -8.04
N LEU A 142 -2.07 24.26 -8.69
CA LEU A 142 -3.23 23.96 -9.55
C LEU A 142 -2.84 23.12 -10.78
N LYS A 143 -1.72 23.45 -11.43
CA LYS A 143 -1.21 22.67 -12.57
C LYS A 143 -0.84 21.24 -12.17
N SER A 144 -0.12 21.09 -11.06
CA SER A 144 0.32 19.80 -10.52
C SER A 144 -0.87 18.94 -10.13
N PHE A 145 -1.80 19.47 -9.32
CA PHE A 145 -3.03 18.76 -8.98
C PHE A 145 -3.79 18.31 -10.24
N THR A 146 -3.99 19.21 -11.19
CA THR A 146 -4.76 18.90 -12.41
C THR A 146 -4.06 17.85 -13.27
N TYR A 147 -2.72 17.80 -13.26
CA TYR A 147 -1.94 16.80 -13.98
C TYR A 147 -2.20 15.40 -13.44
N PHE A 148 -2.20 15.19 -12.12
CA PHE A 148 -2.49 13.88 -11.54
C PHE A 148 -3.98 13.54 -11.59
N PHE A 149 -4.84 14.55 -11.40
CA PHE A 149 -6.29 14.42 -11.49
C PHE A 149 -6.74 13.85 -12.84
N LYS A 150 -6.25 14.40 -13.97
CA LYS A 150 -6.65 13.94 -15.32
C LYS A 150 -6.21 12.50 -15.62
N HIS A 151 -5.14 12.02 -14.97
CA HIS A 151 -4.67 10.64 -15.11
C HIS A 151 -5.28 9.70 -14.05
N GLY A 152 -5.97 10.24 -13.04
CA GLY A 152 -6.43 9.47 -11.88
C GLY A 152 -5.26 8.83 -11.11
N ALA A 153 -4.08 9.46 -11.15
CA ALA A 153 -2.87 8.98 -10.50
C ALA A 153 -2.75 9.55 -9.08
N ALA A 154 -2.10 8.79 -8.19
CA ALA A 154 -1.77 9.27 -6.87
C ALA A 154 -0.49 10.10 -6.93
N ALA A 155 -0.36 11.13 -6.09
CA ALA A 155 0.88 11.85 -5.92
C ALA A 155 0.92 12.52 -4.55
N GLU A 156 2.14 12.80 -4.09
CA GLU A 156 2.45 13.52 -2.87
C GLU A 156 3.55 14.54 -3.18
N ARG A 157 3.33 15.81 -2.79
CA ARG A 157 4.26 16.91 -3.10
C ARG A 157 4.53 17.78 -1.89
N PHE A 158 5.77 18.21 -1.79
CA PHE A 158 6.17 19.24 -0.83
C PHE A 158 5.81 20.63 -1.37
N MET A 159 5.18 21.45 -0.52
CA MET A 159 4.97 22.87 -0.76
C MET A 159 5.91 23.68 0.13
N SER A 160 6.91 24.36 -0.45
CA SER A 160 7.86 25.15 0.35
C SER A 160 7.31 26.50 0.81
N ASN A 161 6.26 26.99 0.17
CA ASN A 161 5.59 28.23 0.54
C ASN A 161 4.64 28.02 1.73
N SER A 162 5.17 28.07 2.95
CA SER A 162 4.40 27.84 4.19
C SER A 162 3.18 28.76 4.34
N LYS A 163 3.27 30.02 3.89
CA LYS A 163 2.13 30.95 3.97
C LYS A 163 0.98 30.51 3.06
N LEU A 164 1.31 30.10 1.83
CA LEU A 164 0.32 29.56 0.89
C LEU A 164 -0.30 28.27 1.45
N TYR A 165 0.52 27.41 2.04
CA TYR A 165 0.06 26.16 2.65
C TYR A 165 -0.93 26.41 3.80
N ASP A 166 -0.55 27.26 4.75
CA ASP A 166 -1.39 27.62 5.90
C ASP A 166 -2.71 28.28 5.45
N ASP A 167 -2.70 29.08 4.38
CA ASP A 167 -3.91 29.66 3.80
C ASP A 167 -4.85 28.59 3.21
N TYR A 168 -4.31 27.54 2.56
CA TYR A 168 -5.12 26.41 2.09
C TYR A 168 -5.64 25.53 3.22
N ILE A 169 -4.88 25.34 4.30
CA ILE A 169 -5.36 24.64 5.50
C ILE A 169 -6.56 25.38 6.09
N LYS A 170 -6.49 26.70 6.25
CA LYS A 170 -7.62 27.52 6.74
C LYS A 170 -8.84 27.38 5.82
N ARG A 171 -8.66 27.34 4.50
CA ARG A 171 -9.76 27.14 3.55
C ARG A 171 -10.37 25.74 3.68
N ALA A 172 -9.53 24.70 3.75
CA ALA A 172 -9.96 23.31 3.89
C ALA A 172 -10.81 23.09 5.15
N LEU A 173 -10.44 23.72 6.27
CA LEU A 173 -11.20 23.64 7.53
C LEU A 173 -12.61 24.25 7.45
N ASN A 174 -12.87 25.13 6.48
CA ASN A 174 -14.20 25.70 6.25
C ASN A 174 -15.06 24.86 5.30
N ILE A 175 -14.54 23.77 4.74
CA ILE A 175 -15.27 22.91 3.80
C ILE A 175 -16.03 21.82 4.58
N PRO A 176 -17.35 21.66 4.35
CA PRO A 176 -18.12 20.58 4.97
C PRO A 176 -17.58 19.19 4.60
N GLY A 177 -17.46 18.32 5.61
CA GLY A 177 -16.95 16.96 5.43
C GLY A 177 -15.44 16.82 5.54
N THR A 178 -14.71 17.92 5.75
CA THR A 178 -13.29 17.87 6.12
C THR A 178 -13.12 17.11 7.44
N LYS A 179 -12.16 16.18 7.49
CA LYS A 179 -11.91 15.33 8.65
C LYS A 179 -10.42 15.18 8.93
N TRP A 180 -10.11 14.99 10.20
CA TRP A 180 -8.77 14.78 10.72
C TRP A 180 -8.54 13.32 11.06
N ASN A 181 -7.38 12.78 10.71
CA ASN A 181 -6.91 11.46 11.13
C ASN A 181 -5.42 11.49 11.44
N ILE A 182 -4.96 10.53 12.23
CA ILE A 182 -3.52 10.28 12.35
C ILE A 182 -2.99 9.63 11.08
N GLY A 183 -1.91 10.20 10.54
CA GLY A 183 -1.20 9.70 9.38
C GLY A 183 0.25 9.32 9.71
N GLY A 184 0.91 8.71 8.74
CA GLY A 184 2.28 8.20 8.84
C GLY A 184 2.34 6.71 9.14
N ASN A 185 3.31 6.03 8.54
CA ASN A 185 3.46 4.58 8.66
C ASN A 185 3.75 4.16 10.11
N ALA A 186 4.74 4.80 10.74
CA ALA A 186 5.18 4.49 12.09
C ALA A 186 4.05 4.57 13.15
N PRO A 187 3.21 5.63 13.23
CA PRO A 187 2.12 5.67 14.21
C PRO A 187 1.05 4.61 13.94
N LEU A 188 0.76 4.28 12.68
CA LEU A 188 -0.22 3.23 12.35
C LEU A 188 0.29 1.84 12.75
N MET A 189 1.57 1.54 12.48
CA MET A 189 2.22 0.34 12.97
C MET A 189 2.24 0.31 14.51
N ALA A 190 2.52 1.44 15.17
CA ALA A 190 2.62 1.54 16.63
C ALA A 190 1.29 1.16 17.28
N LYS A 191 0.19 1.74 16.79
CA LYS A 191 -1.17 1.40 17.22
C LYS A 191 -1.48 -0.07 16.98
N ARG A 192 -1.10 -0.61 15.81
CA ARG A 192 -1.31 -2.03 15.50
C ARG A 192 -0.56 -2.93 16.49
N PHE A 193 0.75 -2.73 16.68
CA PHE A 193 1.53 -3.51 17.64
C PHE A 193 0.92 -3.48 19.04
N TYR A 194 0.51 -2.30 19.51
CA TYR A 194 -0.15 -2.15 20.81
C TYR A 194 -1.46 -2.94 20.89
N MET A 195 -2.33 -2.84 19.87
CA MET A 195 -3.59 -3.61 19.80
C MET A 195 -3.36 -5.12 19.80
N GLU A 196 -2.23 -5.58 19.25
CA GLU A 196 -1.83 -6.99 19.25
C GLU A 196 -1.10 -7.42 20.54
N GLY A 197 -1.05 -6.53 21.54
CA GLY A 197 -0.54 -6.84 22.88
C GLY A 197 0.97 -6.68 23.04
N TRP A 198 1.64 -5.93 22.18
CA TRP A 198 3.06 -5.60 22.36
C TRP A 198 3.26 -4.35 23.22
N LYS A 199 4.43 -4.26 23.88
CA LYS A 199 4.90 -2.99 24.44
C LYS A 199 5.54 -2.15 23.33
N VAL A 200 5.23 -0.87 23.28
CA VAL A 200 5.59 -0.02 22.14
C VAL A 200 6.35 1.22 22.61
N LEU A 201 7.51 1.45 22.03
CA LEU A 201 8.25 2.72 22.05
C LEU A 201 8.19 3.32 20.64
N PHE A 202 7.57 4.49 20.50
CA PHE A 202 7.33 5.14 19.23
C PHE A 202 8.05 6.49 19.15
N ALA A 203 8.85 6.70 18.10
CA ALA A 203 9.58 7.93 17.85
C ALA A 203 8.90 8.83 16.82
N ALA A 204 8.38 9.96 17.28
CA ALA A 204 7.84 11.03 16.43
C ALA A 204 7.80 12.36 17.18
N LYS A 205 7.90 13.46 16.42
CA LYS A 205 7.59 14.80 16.91
C LYS A 205 6.08 15.03 16.75
N MET A 206 5.37 15.25 17.86
CA MET A 206 3.90 15.31 17.88
C MET A 206 3.41 16.34 18.89
N SER A 207 2.45 17.17 18.49
CA SER A 207 1.74 18.05 19.41
C SER A 207 0.89 17.25 20.40
N ASN A 208 0.45 17.91 21.48
CA ASN A 208 -0.49 17.33 22.43
C ASN A 208 -1.85 16.96 21.78
N ASN A 209 -2.22 17.58 20.66
CA ASN A 209 -3.44 17.21 19.95
C ASN A 209 -3.26 15.92 19.17
N LEU A 210 -2.15 15.75 18.45
CA LEU A 210 -1.90 14.53 17.69
C LEU A 210 -1.65 13.32 18.60
N LYS A 211 -1.00 13.52 19.77
CA LYS A 211 -0.82 12.48 20.79
C LYS A 211 -2.14 11.84 21.25
N LYS A 212 -3.27 12.57 21.23
CA LYS A 212 -4.61 12.02 21.61
C LYS A 212 -5.08 10.89 20.70
N TYR A 213 -4.52 10.74 19.50
CA TYR A 213 -4.84 9.65 18.58
C TYR A 213 -4.08 8.34 18.90
N ILE A 214 -3.10 8.41 19.80
CA ILE A 214 -2.25 7.30 20.22
C ILE A 214 -2.67 6.87 21.65
N PRO A 215 -2.81 5.57 21.93
CA PRO A 215 -3.05 5.08 23.29
C PRO A 215 -1.97 5.55 24.27
N GLU A 216 -2.36 5.96 25.47
CA GLU A 216 -1.46 6.55 26.49
C GLU A 216 -0.36 5.58 26.95
N GLU A 217 -0.58 4.27 26.82
CA GLU A 217 0.42 3.25 27.19
C GLU A 217 1.54 3.07 26.16
N ILE A 218 1.40 3.66 24.96
CA ILE A 218 2.50 3.73 24.00
C ILE A 218 3.45 4.83 24.44
N GLN A 219 4.71 4.47 24.70
CA GLN A 219 5.72 5.45 25.06
C GLN A 219 6.14 6.23 23.80
N ILE A 220 5.83 7.53 23.75
CA ILE A 220 6.19 8.42 22.64
C ILE A 220 7.44 9.21 23.00
N VAL A 221 8.43 9.26 22.10
CA VAL A 221 9.67 10.04 22.23
C VAL A 221 9.91 10.86 20.96
N GLY A 222 10.67 11.95 21.04
CA GLY A 222 11.06 12.73 19.85
C GLY A 222 10.99 14.25 20.01
N GLY A 223 10.08 14.75 20.85
CA GLY A 223 10.00 16.16 21.26
C GLY A 223 10.52 16.38 22.68
N ASP A 224 10.92 17.60 23.00
CA ASP A 224 11.19 18.00 24.38
C ASP A 224 9.87 18.38 25.09
N GLU A 225 9.76 18.14 26.40
CA GLU A 225 8.50 18.34 27.16
C GLU A 225 7.95 19.77 27.11
N ASN A 226 8.81 20.76 26.83
CA ASN A 226 8.48 22.19 26.79
C ASN A 226 8.52 22.79 25.37
N GLU A 227 8.63 21.96 24.34
CA GLU A 227 8.61 22.43 22.95
C GLU A 227 7.17 22.68 22.50
N ASP A 228 6.85 23.89 22.04
CA ASP A 228 5.58 24.17 21.35
C ASP A 228 5.64 23.55 19.95
N MET A 229 5.20 22.30 19.85
CA MET A 229 5.28 21.53 18.61
C MET A 229 4.07 21.80 17.71
N LYS A 230 4.32 22.25 16.47
CA LYS A 230 3.33 22.21 15.39
C LYS A 230 3.32 20.81 14.79
N ASP A 231 2.13 20.25 14.57
CA ASP A 231 2.02 19.00 13.83
C ASP A 231 2.38 19.22 12.36
N ASP A 232 3.14 18.30 11.79
CA ASP A 232 3.28 18.16 10.34
C ASP A 232 1.90 17.75 9.79
N ILE A 233 1.25 18.64 9.04
CA ILE A 233 -0.09 18.42 8.50
C ILE A 233 0.04 17.97 7.06
N HIS A 234 -0.65 16.89 6.70
CA HIS A 234 -0.75 16.41 5.32
C HIS A 234 -2.15 16.66 4.80
N MET A 235 -2.27 17.47 3.76
CA MET A 235 -3.55 17.75 3.13
C MET A 235 -3.84 16.67 2.09
N ILE A 236 -4.87 15.86 2.33
CA ILE A 236 -5.29 14.77 1.45
C ILE A 236 -6.46 15.27 0.59
N LEU A 237 -6.17 15.69 -0.64
CA LEU A 237 -7.14 16.20 -1.60
C LEU A 237 -7.80 15.02 -2.34
N GLU A 238 -8.97 14.59 -1.86
CA GLU A 238 -9.72 13.46 -2.42
C GLU A 238 -10.63 13.89 -3.58
N TYR A 239 -10.74 13.03 -4.59
CA TYR A 239 -11.70 13.18 -5.68
C TYR A 239 -12.28 11.83 -6.10
N LYS A 240 -13.54 11.86 -6.54
CA LYS A 240 -14.27 10.67 -6.98
C LYS A 240 -13.98 10.35 -8.45
N ALA A 241 -14.24 9.10 -8.82
CA ALA A 241 -14.33 8.73 -10.23
C ALA A 241 -15.34 9.65 -10.94
N ASP A 242 -15.03 10.00 -12.18
CA ASP A 242 -15.84 10.86 -13.03
C ASP A 242 -16.03 12.31 -12.55
N ALA A 243 -15.37 12.72 -11.46
CA ALA A 243 -15.36 14.11 -11.02
C ALA A 243 -14.81 15.02 -12.13
N LYS A 244 -15.35 16.23 -12.24
CA LYS A 244 -14.91 17.24 -13.19
C LYS A 244 -14.12 18.34 -12.51
N PHE A 245 -13.07 18.81 -13.17
CA PHE A 245 -12.29 19.98 -12.78
C PHE A 245 -12.02 20.81 -14.05
N GLY A 246 -12.90 21.78 -14.32
CA GLY A 246 -12.93 22.48 -15.60
C GLY A 246 -13.24 21.51 -16.76
N THR A 247 -12.35 21.47 -17.75
CA THR A 247 -12.44 20.56 -18.91
C THR A 247 -11.90 19.16 -18.63
N TYR A 248 -11.23 18.94 -17.48
CA TYR A 248 -10.65 17.67 -17.11
C TYR A 248 -11.62 16.80 -16.31
N LYS A 249 -11.46 15.49 -16.45
CA LYS A 249 -12.28 14.49 -15.77
C LYS A 249 -11.39 13.39 -15.18
N ALA A 250 -11.63 13.00 -13.94
CA ALA A 250 -10.87 11.93 -13.29
C ALA A 250 -11.37 10.56 -13.76
N PRO A 251 -10.49 9.66 -14.25
CA PRO A 251 -10.90 8.33 -14.73
C PRO A 251 -11.22 7.36 -13.59
N ARG A 252 -10.74 7.63 -12.36
CA ARG A 252 -11.01 6.84 -11.16
C ARG A 252 -10.93 7.73 -9.92
N ALA A 253 -11.49 7.25 -8.81
CA ALA A 253 -11.31 7.91 -7.52
C ALA A 253 -9.85 7.79 -7.06
N ASN A 254 -9.28 8.87 -6.56
CA ASN A 254 -7.93 8.88 -6.01
C ASN A 254 -7.74 10.11 -5.10
N ARG A 255 -6.50 10.30 -4.62
CA ARG A 255 -6.09 11.46 -3.83
C ARG A 255 -4.80 12.08 -4.35
N TYR A 256 -4.64 13.37 -4.09
CA TYR A 256 -3.41 14.14 -4.24
C TYR A 256 -3.02 14.69 -2.88
N ILE A 257 -1.77 14.48 -2.44
CA ILE A 257 -1.31 14.86 -1.11
C ILE A 257 -0.36 16.06 -1.24
N VAL A 258 -0.57 17.08 -0.40
CA VAL A 258 0.39 18.18 -0.23
C VAL A 258 0.73 18.34 1.22
N HIS A 259 2.01 18.54 1.50
CA HIS A 259 2.51 18.78 2.84
C HIS A 259 3.57 19.90 2.85
N ASN A 260 3.73 20.54 4.01
CA ASN A 260 4.80 21.50 4.29
C ASN A 260 5.51 21.05 5.58
N ASP A 261 6.01 19.80 5.55
CA ASP A 261 6.59 19.15 6.72
C ASP A 261 7.96 19.74 7.05
N GLU A 262 8.20 19.95 8.35
CA GLU A 262 9.48 20.38 8.87
C GLU A 262 10.23 19.24 9.58
N ASN A 263 9.48 18.26 10.10
CA ASN A 263 10.01 17.29 11.06
C ASN A 263 10.24 15.92 10.43
N ASN A 264 9.29 15.42 9.64
CA ASN A 264 9.32 14.07 9.10
C ASN A 264 10.46 13.85 8.06
N PRO A 265 10.67 14.72 7.05
CA PRO A 265 11.76 14.55 6.08
C PRO A 265 13.15 14.58 6.71
N LEU A 266 13.29 15.33 7.82
CA LEU A 266 14.55 15.43 8.56
C LEU A 266 14.72 14.31 9.60
N LEU A 267 13.75 13.41 9.76
CA LEU A 267 13.76 12.39 10.81
C LEU A 267 14.08 12.99 12.19
N SER A 268 13.48 14.13 12.51
CA SER A 268 13.85 14.96 13.68
C SER A 268 13.73 14.28 15.05
N SER A 269 13.05 13.13 15.13
CA SER A 269 12.93 12.30 16.34
C SER A 269 14.05 11.27 16.51
N LEU A 270 14.96 11.14 15.54
CA LEU A 270 15.94 10.06 15.46
C LEU A 270 16.90 10.02 16.65
N GLU A 271 17.44 11.15 17.06
CA GLU A 271 18.41 11.25 18.14
C GLU A 271 17.78 10.84 19.47
N LYS A 272 16.63 11.46 19.81
CA LYS A 272 15.86 11.12 21.01
C LYS A 272 15.42 9.66 21.01
N PHE A 273 15.13 9.09 19.84
CA PHE A 273 14.84 7.67 19.75
C PHE A 273 16.06 6.83 20.17
N GLY A 274 17.23 7.15 19.62
CA GLY A 274 18.50 6.52 19.96
C GLY A 274 18.83 6.54 21.44
N GLU A 275 18.53 7.65 22.14
CA GLU A 275 18.74 7.79 23.59
C GLU A 275 17.90 6.78 24.42
N HIS A 276 16.70 6.43 23.94
CA HIS A 276 15.75 5.57 24.67
C HIS A 276 15.90 4.07 24.36
N LEU A 277 16.46 3.72 23.20
CA LEU A 277 16.64 2.32 22.76
C LEU A 277 17.38 1.45 23.80
N PRO A 278 18.51 1.88 24.42
CA PRO A 278 19.23 1.06 25.40
C PRO A 278 18.41 0.74 26.67
N GLY A 279 17.56 1.68 27.10
CA GLY A 279 16.67 1.50 28.26
C GLY A 279 15.50 0.58 27.93
N PHE A 280 14.91 0.75 26.76
CA PHE A 280 13.74 -0.01 26.32
C PHE A 280 14.07 -1.47 25.96
N LYS A 281 15.26 -1.70 25.38
CA LYS A 281 15.80 -3.02 24.95
C LYS A 281 14.81 -3.77 24.05
N PRO A 282 14.45 -3.22 22.87
CA PRO A 282 13.44 -3.83 22.01
C PRO A 282 13.84 -5.23 21.53
N ASP A 283 12.84 -6.06 21.28
CA ASP A 283 12.99 -7.35 20.61
C ASP A 283 12.92 -7.16 19.07
N LEU A 284 12.22 -6.10 18.62
CA LEU A 284 12.14 -5.64 17.24
C LEU A 284 12.35 -4.12 17.14
N LEU A 285 13.23 -3.69 16.25
CA LEU A 285 13.36 -2.31 15.77
C LEU A 285 12.70 -2.20 14.39
N VAL A 286 11.74 -1.29 14.25
CA VAL A 286 11.10 -1.00 12.94
C VAL A 286 11.54 0.38 12.46
N ILE A 287 12.06 0.41 11.24
CA ILE A 287 12.43 1.62 10.50
C ILE A 287 11.37 1.86 9.44
N SER A 288 10.76 3.03 9.45
CA SER A 288 9.74 3.47 8.50
C SER A 288 9.76 5.00 8.39
N GLY A 289 8.89 5.57 7.55
CA GLY A 289 8.79 7.02 7.36
C GLY A 289 9.89 7.64 6.49
N LEU A 290 10.82 6.83 5.96
CA LEU A 290 11.92 7.35 5.12
C LEU A 290 11.42 7.89 3.77
N GLN A 291 10.22 7.51 3.32
CA GLN A 291 9.60 8.08 2.12
C GLN A 291 9.30 9.57 2.25
N MET A 292 9.26 10.11 3.47
CA MET A 292 9.09 11.55 3.67
C MET A 292 10.32 12.35 3.18
N MET A 293 11.43 11.68 2.89
CA MET A 293 12.62 12.26 2.26
C MET A 293 12.52 12.31 0.73
N ASP A 294 11.47 11.74 0.13
CA ASP A 294 11.28 11.64 -1.32
C ASP A 294 10.94 13.01 -1.93
N ASN A 295 11.72 13.45 -2.92
CA ASN A 295 11.65 14.78 -3.54
C ASN A 295 11.66 15.97 -2.57
N TYR A 296 12.02 15.75 -1.29
CA TYR A 296 12.15 16.83 -0.33
C TYR A 296 13.39 17.66 -0.69
N PRO A 297 13.29 19.00 -0.76
CA PRO A 297 14.39 19.86 -1.16
C PRO A 297 15.42 19.99 -0.02
N PHE A 298 16.22 18.94 0.18
CA PHE A 298 17.34 18.98 1.11
C PHE A 298 18.31 20.08 0.68
N LYS A 299 18.55 21.04 1.58
CA LYS A 299 19.52 22.10 1.33
C LYS A 299 20.91 21.47 1.28
N SER A 300 21.59 21.56 0.14
CA SER A 300 23.03 21.31 0.09
C SER A 300 23.74 22.58 0.54
N ASP A 301 24.14 22.62 1.81
CA ASP A 301 25.04 23.67 2.29
C ASP A 301 26.48 23.19 2.13
N ASN A 302 27.29 23.94 1.40
CA ASN A 302 28.71 23.65 1.14
C ASN A 302 29.00 22.25 0.54
N GLY A 303 28.08 21.72 -0.29
CA GLY A 303 28.25 20.43 -0.97
C GLY A 303 28.00 19.20 -0.09
N LYS A 304 27.44 19.37 1.12
CA LYS A 304 27.00 18.26 1.98
C LYS A 304 25.62 17.77 1.55
N ASP A 305 25.43 16.46 1.56
CA ASP A 305 24.15 15.80 1.33
C ASP A 305 23.51 15.46 2.69
N LEU A 306 22.67 16.37 3.19
CA LEU A 306 22.00 16.20 4.48
C LEU A 306 21.13 14.93 4.52
N ARG A 307 20.50 14.55 3.40
CA ARG A 307 19.71 13.32 3.33
C ARG A 307 20.58 12.10 3.57
N ALA A 308 21.72 12.04 2.90
CA ALA A 308 22.70 10.96 3.10
C ALA A 308 23.21 10.93 4.55
N GLU A 309 23.48 12.08 5.17
CA GLU A 309 23.89 12.18 6.58
C GLU A 309 22.82 11.66 7.53
N ARG A 310 21.54 12.03 7.35
CA ARG A 310 20.43 11.49 8.15
C ARG A 310 20.31 9.97 8.00
N LEU A 311 20.45 9.45 6.79
CA LEU A 311 20.42 8.00 6.54
C LEU A 311 21.62 7.25 7.13
N ASP A 312 22.79 7.90 7.23
CA ASP A 312 23.91 7.33 7.99
C ASP A 312 23.60 7.25 9.48
N LEU A 313 22.88 8.21 10.06
CA LEU A 313 22.42 8.11 11.45
C LEU A 313 21.41 6.96 11.64
N VAL A 314 20.51 6.73 10.67
CA VAL A 314 19.60 5.57 10.69
C VAL A 314 20.40 4.27 10.68
N LYS A 315 21.41 4.17 9.81
CA LYS A 315 22.32 3.03 9.75
C LYS A 315 23.00 2.78 11.09
N GLU A 316 23.59 3.81 11.70
CA GLU A 316 24.25 3.70 13.00
C GLU A 316 23.27 3.28 14.10
N GLN A 317 22.03 3.78 14.06
CA GLN A 317 20.99 3.34 14.99
C GLN A 317 20.68 1.84 14.85
N ILE A 318 20.55 1.32 13.63
CA ILE A 318 20.35 -0.12 13.38
C ILE A 318 21.55 -0.95 13.88
N LEU A 319 22.77 -0.49 13.59
CA LEU A 319 24.01 -1.18 13.94
C LEU A 319 24.32 -1.13 15.44
N SER A 320 23.83 -0.11 16.15
CA SER A 320 23.96 -0.01 17.61
C SER A 320 23.14 -1.06 18.37
N GLN A 321 22.13 -1.66 17.72
CA GLN A 321 21.30 -2.68 18.35
C GLN A 321 21.99 -4.05 18.35
N PRO A 322 21.83 -4.86 19.40
CA PRO A 322 22.32 -6.25 19.42
C PRO A 322 21.70 -7.08 18.28
N LEU A 323 22.41 -8.09 17.77
CA LEU A 323 21.90 -8.97 16.70
C LEU A 323 20.60 -9.72 17.06
N LYS A 324 20.35 -9.94 18.36
CA LYS A 324 19.08 -10.53 18.84
C LYS A 324 17.88 -9.60 18.70
N THR A 325 18.10 -8.29 18.62
CA THR A 325 17.06 -7.31 18.30
C THR A 325 16.96 -7.27 16.78
N LEU A 326 15.87 -7.80 16.24
CA LEU A 326 15.65 -7.84 14.80
C LEU A 326 15.37 -6.43 14.27
N ALA A 327 15.84 -6.14 13.07
CA ALA A 327 15.58 -4.87 12.38
C ALA A 327 14.68 -5.10 11.16
N HIS A 328 13.55 -4.41 11.09
CA HIS A 328 12.62 -4.46 9.97
C HIS A 328 12.52 -3.07 9.32
N PHE A 329 12.64 -3.02 7.99
CA PHE A 329 12.38 -1.82 7.20
C PHE A 329 11.04 -1.93 6.48
N GLU A 330 10.10 -1.07 6.84
CA GLU A 330 8.82 -0.95 6.13
C GLU A 330 8.99 0.07 5.00
N MET A 331 8.91 -0.41 3.76
CA MET A 331 8.91 0.44 2.58
C MET A 331 7.53 1.06 2.35
N ALA A 332 7.52 2.18 1.65
CA ALA A 332 6.34 2.90 1.21
C ALA A 332 6.59 3.41 -0.22
N SER A 333 5.76 4.34 -0.70
CA SER A 333 5.91 4.89 -2.05
C SER A 333 7.21 5.68 -2.19
N TYR A 334 8.14 5.20 -3.01
CA TYR A 334 9.38 5.90 -3.39
C TYR A 334 9.42 6.11 -4.91
N VAL A 335 9.69 7.33 -5.37
CA VAL A 335 9.87 7.68 -6.79
C VAL A 335 11.18 8.41 -7.08
N ASP A 336 11.81 9.03 -6.07
CA ASP A 336 13.17 9.59 -6.19
C ASP A 336 14.24 8.48 -6.24
N LEU A 337 14.90 8.39 -7.40
CA LEU A 337 15.96 7.44 -7.65
C LEU A 337 17.15 7.60 -6.71
N GLU A 338 17.53 8.82 -6.36
CA GLU A 338 18.68 9.08 -5.50
C GLU A 338 18.39 8.67 -4.05
N LEU A 339 17.16 8.87 -3.55
CA LEU A 339 16.75 8.31 -2.25
C LEU A 339 16.81 6.78 -2.28
N LEU A 340 16.26 6.16 -3.32
CA LEU A 340 16.30 4.70 -3.45
C LEU A 340 17.74 4.17 -3.50
N LYS A 341 18.64 4.82 -4.24
CA LYS A 341 20.08 4.49 -4.23
C LYS A 341 20.67 4.62 -2.83
N HIS A 342 20.35 5.66 -2.06
CA HIS A 342 20.78 5.74 -0.67
C HIS A 342 20.24 4.58 0.18
N LEU A 343 18.97 4.21 0.05
CA LEU A 343 18.37 3.11 0.80
C LEU A 343 19.06 1.76 0.51
N THR A 344 19.45 1.50 -0.75
CA THR A 344 20.19 0.28 -1.14
C THR A 344 21.58 0.16 -0.53
N THR A 345 22.15 1.27 -0.04
CA THR A 345 23.51 1.32 0.49
C THR A 345 23.58 1.62 1.99
N LYS A 346 22.58 2.33 2.55
CA LYS A 346 22.57 2.80 3.94
C LYS A 346 21.56 2.09 4.83
N VAL A 347 20.51 1.46 4.28
CA VAL A 347 19.46 0.81 5.10
C VAL A 347 19.34 -0.68 4.79
N LEU A 348 19.04 -1.04 3.54
CA LEU A 348 18.79 -2.42 3.11
C LEU A 348 19.93 -3.41 3.46
N PRO A 349 21.23 -3.03 3.39
CA PRO A 349 22.31 -3.95 3.76
C PRO A 349 22.38 -4.27 5.26
N TYR A 350 21.61 -3.58 6.10
CA TYR A 350 21.76 -3.65 7.56
C TYR A 350 20.48 -4.13 8.27
N VAL A 351 19.42 -4.46 7.55
CA VAL A 351 18.16 -4.94 8.14
C VAL A 351 17.98 -6.45 7.98
N ASP A 352 17.23 -7.04 8.91
CA ASP A 352 16.92 -8.47 8.94
C ASP A 352 15.63 -8.78 8.17
N SER A 353 14.75 -7.78 8.00
CA SER A 353 13.51 -7.89 7.25
C SER A 353 13.16 -6.64 6.44
N VAL A 354 12.46 -6.84 5.33
CA VAL A 354 11.81 -5.75 4.57
C VAL A 354 10.33 -6.08 4.33
N GLY A 355 9.44 -5.10 4.50
CA GLY A 355 8.02 -5.15 4.16
C GLY A 355 7.69 -4.14 3.04
N MET A 356 6.82 -4.52 2.09
CA MET A 356 6.49 -3.71 0.92
C MET A 356 5.25 -4.20 0.16
N ASN A 357 4.62 -3.36 -0.66
CA ASN A 357 3.62 -3.81 -1.64
C ASN A 357 4.27 -4.23 -2.98
N GLU A 358 3.44 -4.59 -3.97
CA GLU A 358 3.90 -4.99 -5.30
C GLU A 358 4.60 -3.89 -6.12
N GLN A 359 4.21 -2.64 -5.94
CA GLN A 359 4.78 -1.48 -6.63
C GLN A 359 6.17 -1.20 -6.08
N GLU A 360 6.31 -1.18 -4.76
CA GLU A 360 7.60 -1.06 -4.09
C GLU A 360 8.52 -2.24 -4.40
N LEU A 361 8.00 -3.47 -4.44
CA LEU A 361 8.79 -4.64 -4.85
C LEU A 361 9.35 -4.49 -6.26
N THR A 362 8.50 -4.09 -7.21
CA THR A 362 8.91 -3.88 -8.60
C THR A 362 9.96 -2.77 -8.69
N ASN A 363 9.73 -1.66 -7.99
CA ASN A 363 10.64 -0.52 -8.03
C ASN A 363 11.99 -0.83 -7.36
N LEU A 364 11.97 -1.46 -6.18
CA LEU A 364 13.18 -1.87 -5.48
C LEU A 364 14.00 -2.88 -6.31
N TYR A 365 13.33 -3.88 -6.89
CA TYR A 365 13.98 -4.83 -7.80
C TYR A 365 14.67 -4.09 -8.95
N SER A 366 13.96 -3.16 -9.61
CA SER A 366 14.49 -2.38 -10.73
C SER A 366 15.72 -1.56 -10.33
N VAL A 367 15.69 -0.89 -9.18
CA VAL A 367 16.83 -0.10 -8.71
C VAL A 367 18.02 -0.98 -8.35
N LEU A 368 17.79 -2.12 -7.69
CA LEU A 368 18.88 -3.03 -7.31
C LEU A 368 19.54 -3.72 -8.50
N GLU A 369 18.76 -4.07 -9.53
CA GLU A 369 19.25 -4.80 -10.71
C GLU A 369 19.79 -3.86 -11.79
N PHE A 370 19.06 -2.79 -12.09
CA PHE A 370 19.31 -1.92 -13.26
C PHE A 370 19.76 -0.51 -12.88
N GLY A 371 19.60 -0.09 -11.62
CA GLY A 371 19.94 1.27 -11.18
C GLY A 371 18.94 2.33 -11.62
N GLU A 372 17.74 1.94 -12.04
CA GLU A 372 16.69 2.82 -12.56
C GLU A 372 15.34 2.55 -11.86
N VAL A 373 14.50 3.58 -11.74
CA VAL A 373 13.14 3.44 -11.18
C VAL A 373 12.18 2.85 -12.21
N SER A 374 11.26 2.00 -11.77
CA SER A 374 10.19 1.50 -12.63
C SER A 374 9.02 2.49 -12.65
N VAL A 375 8.65 2.95 -13.84
CA VAL A 375 7.52 3.88 -14.04
C VAL A 375 6.17 3.15 -14.10
N VAL A 376 6.17 1.82 -14.25
CA VAL A 376 4.94 1.02 -14.39
C VAL A 376 5.03 -0.25 -13.55
N ALA A 377 4.08 -0.42 -12.64
CA ALA A 377 3.85 -1.66 -11.90
C ALA A 377 2.40 -2.11 -12.11
N ASP A 378 2.20 -3.43 -12.24
CA ASP A 378 0.87 -4.03 -12.25
C ASP A 378 0.31 -4.00 -10.82
N SER A 379 -0.85 -3.38 -10.63
CA SER A 379 -1.52 -3.28 -9.32
C SER A 379 -2.16 -4.60 -8.85
N ASN A 380 -2.17 -5.64 -9.69
CA ASN A 380 -2.61 -6.98 -9.31
C ASN A 380 -1.71 -8.05 -9.96
N PRO A 381 -0.43 -8.12 -9.55
CA PRO A 381 0.55 -8.98 -10.20
C PRO A 381 0.17 -10.43 -10.02
N ARG A 382 0.49 -11.25 -11.02
CA ARG A 382 0.46 -12.71 -10.86
C ARG A 382 1.43 -13.12 -9.76
N ILE A 383 1.02 -14.06 -8.91
CA ILE A 383 1.84 -14.60 -7.81
C ILE A 383 3.23 -15.01 -8.31
N ALA A 384 3.30 -15.75 -9.43
CA ALA A 384 4.55 -16.14 -10.07
C ALA A 384 5.52 -14.96 -10.28
N THR A 385 5.01 -13.84 -10.79
CA THR A 385 5.83 -12.64 -11.08
C THR A 385 6.31 -11.99 -9.79
N ALA A 386 5.44 -11.84 -8.80
CA ALA A 386 5.83 -11.28 -7.51
C ALA A 386 6.85 -12.18 -6.77
N LEU A 387 6.67 -13.50 -6.83
CA LEU A 387 7.61 -14.46 -6.24
C LEU A 387 9.00 -14.40 -6.92
N ASP A 388 9.04 -14.31 -8.25
CA ASP A 388 10.31 -14.18 -8.98
C ASP A 388 11.03 -12.88 -8.61
N GLN A 389 10.31 -11.76 -8.55
CA GLN A 389 10.87 -10.49 -8.09
C GLN A 389 11.33 -10.58 -6.62
N MET A 390 10.54 -11.19 -5.74
CA MET A 390 10.89 -11.38 -4.32
C MET A 390 12.18 -12.19 -4.16
N ARG A 391 12.37 -13.27 -4.92
CA ARG A 391 13.61 -14.07 -4.93
C ARG A 391 14.81 -13.26 -5.43
N LYS A 392 14.65 -12.50 -6.51
CA LYS A 392 15.71 -11.65 -7.06
C LYS A 392 16.10 -10.55 -6.07
N THR A 393 15.12 -9.83 -5.53
CA THR A 393 15.32 -8.80 -4.50
C THR A 393 16.02 -9.38 -3.26
N PHE A 394 15.61 -10.56 -2.79
CA PHE A 394 16.30 -11.26 -1.70
C PHE A 394 17.78 -11.48 -2.02
N ASN A 395 18.09 -12.06 -3.17
CA ASN A 395 19.47 -12.31 -3.59
C ASN A 395 20.29 -11.02 -3.73
N LEU A 396 19.71 -9.97 -4.32
CA LEU A 396 20.38 -8.68 -4.50
C LEU A 396 20.68 -8.00 -3.16
N ILE A 397 19.74 -7.99 -2.22
CA ILE A 397 20.00 -7.45 -0.87
C ILE A 397 21.07 -8.29 -0.15
N ARG A 398 21.05 -9.62 -0.29
CA ARG A 398 22.10 -10.49 0.27
C ARG A 398 23.48 -10.22 -0.33
N GLN A 399 23.55 -9.86 -1.60
CA GLN A 399 24.79 -9.38 -2.21
C GLN A 399 25.23 -8.05 -1.60
N GLN A 400 24.31 -7.11 -1.34
CA GLN A 400 24.65 -5.87 -0.62
C GLN A 400 25.11 -6.16 0.82
N ASN A 401 24.48 -7.07 1.56
CA ASN A 401 24.96 -7.46 2.90
C ASN A 401 26.44 -7.90 2.86
N ARG A 402 26.83 -8.71 1.87
CA ARG A 402 28.23 -9.15 1.67
C ARG A 402 29.14 -8.00 1.26
N LYS A 403 28.72 -7.20 0.27
CA LYS A 403 29.48 -6.05 -0.25
C LYS A 403 29.83 -5.05 0.87
N TYR A 404 28.88 -4.79 1.77
CA TYR A 404 29.05 -3.88 2.89
C TYR A 404 29.53 -4.55 4.18
N THR A 405 29.92 -5.83 4.11
CA THR A 405 30.42 -6.63 5.25
C THR A 405 29.52 -6.50 6.48
N SER A 406 28.21 -6.53 6.27
CA SER A 406 27.22 -6.38 7.33
C SER A 406 27.17 -7.65 8.19
N ASN A 407 27.18 -7.45 9.51
CA ASN A 407 26.94 -8.53 10.47
C ASN A 407 25.45 -8.92 10.53
N ARG A 408 24.56 -8.05 10.06
CA ARG A 408 23.13 -8.32 9.88
C ARG A 408 22.87 -8.82 8.47
N LYS A 409 21.86 -9.65 8.32
CA LYS A 409 21.55 -10.32 7.06
C LYS A 409 20.06 -10.33 6.83
N LEU A 410 19.64 -10.03 5.59
CA LEU A 410 18.25 -10.19 5.23
C LEU A 410 17.85 -11.67 5.38
N THR A 411 16.83 -11.91 6.17
CA THR A 411 16.30 -13.25 6.46
C THR A 411 14.77 -13.32 6.33
N ARG A 412 14.10 -12.18 6.07
CA ARG A 412 12.66 -12.12 5.86
C ARG A 412 12.25 -11.06 4.83
N ILE A 413 11.37 -11.42 3.91
CA ILE A 413 10.63 -10.45 3.07
C ILE A 413 9.14 -10.69 3.25
N HIS A 414 8.36 -9.61 3.39
CA HIS A 414 6.91 -9.65 3.36
C HIS A 414 6.40 -8.75 2.23
N VAL A 415 5.80 -9.37 1.22
CA VAL A 415 5.11 -8.67 0.14
C VAL A 415 3.61 -8.75 0.39
N HIS A 416 2.97 -7.60 0.62
CA HIS A 416 1.53 -7.53 0.83
C HIS A 416 0.84 -6.95 -0.41
N THR A 417 -0.07 -7.72 -1.01
CA THR A 417 -0.85 -7.28 -2.17
C THR A 417 -2.34 -7.21 -1.83
N LEU A 418 -3.15 -6.69 -2.74
CA LEU A 418 -4.60 -6.72 -2.61
C LEU A 418 -5.15 -8.16 -2.51
N ALA A 419 -4.61 -9.11 -3.28
CA ALA A 419 -5.18 -10.44 -3.45
C ALA A 419 -4.57 -11.51 -2.52
N TYR A 420 -3.31 -11.32 -2.11
CA TYR A 420 -2.58 -12.29 -1.29
C TYR A 420 -1.45 -11.64 -0.48
N GLN A 421 -1.06 -12.31 0.58
CA GLN A 421 0.12 -12.04 1.38
C GLN A 421 1.20 -13.07 1.04
N ALA A 422 2.42 -12.63 0.76
CA ALA A 422 3.56 -13.49 0.55
C ALA A 422 4.64 -13.19 1.60
N ILE A 423 5.05 -14.21 2.35
CA ILE A 423 6.13 -14.08 3.34
C ILE A 423 7.19 -15.12 3.03
N LEU A 424 8.43 -14.66 2.85
CA LEU A 424 9.63 -15.47 2.74
C LEU A 424 10.41 -15.33 4.05
N THR A 425 10.85 -16.46 4.62
CA THR A 425 11.72 -16.50 5.80
C THR A 425 12.83 -17.53 5.64
N VAL A 426 14.06 -17.21 6.03
CA VAL A 426 15.14 -18.19 6.16
C VAL A 426 14.83 -19.14 7.32
N LYS A 427 14.92 -20.46 7.08
CA LYS A 427 14.73 -21.49 8.11
C LYS A 427 15.80 -21.35 9.19
N ASP A 428 15.44 -21.72 10.42
CA ASP A 428 16.29 -21.62 11.62
C ASP A 428 16.79 -20.20 11.94
N SER A 429 16.23 -19.17 11.29
CA SER A 429 16.39 -17.79 11.69
C SER A 429 15.51 -17.47 12.91
N SER A 430 15.63 -16.26 13.44
CA SER A 430 14.81 -15.82 14.58
C SER A 430 13.34 -15.55 14.23
N TRP A 431 12.97 -15.62 12.94
CA TRP A 431 11.58 -15.46 12.49
C TRP A 431 10.80 -16.75 12.70
N GLN A 432 9.72 -16.68 13.48
CA GLN A 432 8.88 -17.84 13.78
C GLN A 432 7.51 -17.77 13.09
N ARG A 433 6.78 -18.88 13.10
CA ARG A 433 5.33 -18.96 12.79
C ARG A 433 4.93 -18.32 11.45
N THR A 434 5.74 -18.45 10.40
CA THR A 434 5.54 -17.80 9.09
C THR A 434 4.14 -18.05 8.50
N LYS A 435 3.65 -19.29 8.59
CA LYS A 435 2.29 -19.65 8.15
C LYS A 435 1.19 -18.85 8.88
N ALA A 436 1.29 -18.73 10.20
CA ALA A 436 0.31 -18.01 11.01
C ALA A 436 0.42 -16.49 10.81
N ALA A 437 1.63 -15.98 10.63
CA ALA A 437 1.87 -14.57 10.30
C ALA A 437 1.22 -14.18 8.97
N ALA A 438 1.33 -15.02 7.93
CA ALA A 438 0.65 -14.80 6.65
C ALA A 438 -0.88 -14.79 6.80
N ALA A 439 -1.43 -15.71 7.61
CA ALA A 439 -2.86 -15.74 7.91
C ALA A 439 -3.33 -14.47 8.63
N LYS A 440 -2.60 -14.05 9.67
CA LYS A 440 -2.93 -12.85 10.46
C LYS A 440 -2.83 -11.56 9.64
N ALA A 441 -1.81 -11.45 8.80
CA ALA A 441 -1.66 -10.37 7.83
C ALA A 441 -2.88 -10.29 6.89
N SER A 442 -3.35 -11.43 6.36
CA SER A 442 -4.54 -11.51 5.50
C SER A 442 -5.82 -11.08 6.23
N LEU A 443 -6.07 -11.61 7.43
CA LEU A 443 -7.25 -11.25 8.24
C LEU A 443 -7.24 -9.76 8.61
N THR A 444 -6.07 -9.22 8.93
CA THR A 444 -5.90 -7.81 9.28
C THR A 444 -6.17 -6.91 8.09
N ALA A 445 -5.77 -7.31 6.87
CA ALA A 445 -6.12 -6.57 5.65
C ALA A 445 -7.64 -6.39 5.53
N HIS A 446 -8.42 -7.46 5.71
CA HIS A 446 -9.89 -7.35 5.73
C HIS A 446 -10.38 -6.44 6.85
N ARG A 447 -9.98 -6.74 8.10
CA ARG A 447 -10.52 -6.07 9.29
C ARG A 447 -10.25 -4.58 9.29
N TYR A 448 -9.05 -4.19 8.87
CA TYR A 448 -8.69 -2.78 8.75
C TYR A 448 -9.48 -2.11 7.63
N VAL A 449 -9.52 -2.70 6.44
CA VAL A 449 -10.16 -2.07 5.28
C VAL A 449 -11.68 -1.94 5.45
N CYS A 450 -12.32 -2.96 6.00
CA CYS A 450 -13.74 -2.94 6.36
C CYS A 450 -14.03 -2.16 7.66
N ASN A 451 -13.00 -1.70 8.37
CA ASN A 451 -13.10 -1.07 9.68
C ASN A 451 -13.99 -1.88 10.66
N SER A 452 -13.78 -3.21 10.69
CA SER A 452 -14.61 -4.16 11.43
C SER A 452 -13.75 -5.34 11.89
N GLN A 453 -13.87 -5.74 13.16
CA GLN A 453 -13.20 -6.95 13.65
C GLN A 453 -13.86 -8.23 13.13
N ASN A 454 -15.16 -8.16 12.80
CA ASN A 454 -15.90 -9.27 12.21
C ASN A 454 -15.71 -9.31 10.70
N ILE A 455 -15.44 -10.51 10.18
CA ILE A 455 -15.31 -10.79 8.75
C ILE A 455 -16.65 -11.35 8.26
N ALA A 456 -17.48 -10.48 7.70
CA ALA A 456 -18.80 -10.85 7.22
C ALA A 456 -18.70 -11.33 5.76
N LEU A 457 -19.14 -12.56 5.48
CA LEU A 457 -18.88 -13.22 4.18
C LEU A 457 -19.52 -12.49 3.00
N GLU A 458 -20.64 -11.80 3.23
CA GLU A 458 -21.32 -10.97 2.24
C GLU A 458 -20.52 -9.72 1.83
N LYS A 459 -19.52 -9.34 2.63
CA LYS A 459 -18.60 -8.22 2.38
C LYS A 459 -17.22 -8.68 1.91
N VAL A 460 -17.09 -9.94 1.53
CA VAL A 460 -15.80 -10.55 1.16
C VAL A 460 -15.80 -10.93 -0.31
N LYS A 461 -14.66 -10.67 -0.96
CA LYS A 461 -14.31 -11.21 -2.27
C LYS A 461 -12.97 -11.93 -2.19
N LEU A 462 -12.89 -13.12 -2.77
CA LEU A 462 -11.64 -13.85 -2.96
C LEU A 462 -11.19 -13.72 -4.42
N LEU A 463 -10.02 -13.12 -4.65
CA LEU A 463 -9.44 -12.97 -5.99
C LEU A 463 -8.45 -14.09 -6.35
N LEU A 464 -8.03 -14.90 -5.38
CA LEU A 464 -7.10 -15.99 -5.64
C LEU A 464 -7.79 -17.12 -6.42
N ASP A 465 -7.17 -17.53 -7.52
CA ASP A 465 -7.61 -18.67 -8.32
C ASP A 465 -7.36 -20.01 -7.59
N ASP A 466 -7.97 -21.09 -8.08
CA ASP A 466 -7.83 -22.44 -7.48
C ASP A 466 -6.41 -23.02 -7.60
N SER A 467 -5.52 -22.39 -8.37
CA SER A 467 -4.09 -22.71 -8.38
C SER A 467 -3.27 -21.54 -8.91
N PHE A 468 -1.98 -21.52 -8.59
CA PHE A 468 -1.03 -20.55 -9.12
C PHE A 468 0.33 -21.20 -9.38
N SER A 469 1.07 -20.67 -10.35
CA SER A 469 2.47 -21.05 -10.58
C SER A 469 3.38 -20.34 -9.57
N THR A 470 4.42 -21.03 -9.10
CA THR A 470 5.41 -20.44 -8.18
C THR A 470 6.46 -19.59 -8.88
N THR A 471 6.56 -19.67 -10.21
CA THR A 471 7.50 -18.92 -11.05
C THR A 471 6.92 -18.68 -12.44
N THR A 472 7.44 -17.66 -13.14
CA THR A 472 7.14 -17.37 -14.56
C THR A 472 8.02 -18.16 -15.52
N ASP A 473 9.05 -18.84 -15.03
CA ASP A 473 9.89 -19.72 -15.82
C ASP A 473 9.12 -20.99 -16.23
N ASN A 474 8.96 -21.20 -17.53
CA ASN A 474 8.19 -22.31 -18.09
C ASN A 474 8.88 -23.67 -17.89
N ASP A 475 10.20 -23.69 -17.71
CA ASP A 475 10.99 -24.92 -17.60
C ASP A 475 10.99 -25.51 -16.19
N ASN A 476 10.49 -24.77 -15.19
CA ASN A 476 10.51 -25.15 -13.77
C ASN A 476 9.17 -24.88 -13.07
N THR A 477 8.05 -25.10 -13.77
CA THR A 477 6.70 -24.76 -13.29
C THR A 477 6.22 -25.69 -12.19
N SER A 478 6.54 -25.37 -10.94
CA SER A 478 5.78 -25.88 -9.81
C SER A 478 4.45 -25.12 -9.71
N ARG A 479 3.35 -25.88 -9.66
CA ARG A 479 1.99 -25.35 -9.50
C ARG A 479 1.50 -25.71 -8.10
N VAL A 480 1.03 -24.69 -7.38
CA VAL A 480 0.40 -24.84 -6.07
C VAL A 480 -1.10 -24.81 -6.27
N PHE A 481 -1.79 -25.83 -5.78
CA PHE A 481 -3.25 -25.89 -5.77
C PHE A 481 -3.76 -25.31 -4.45
N PHE A 482 -4.73 -24.40 -4.56
CA PHE A 482 -5.34 -23.74 -3.43
C PHE A 482 -6.39 -24.64 -2.79
N GLU A 483 -6.19 -25.01 -1.52
CA GLU A 483 -7.16 -25.78 -0.73
C GLU A 483 -7.89 -24.84 0.24
N PRO A 484 -9.22 -24.63 0.13
CA PRO A 484 -9.95 -23.73 1.02
C PRO A 484 -9.85 -24.07 2.51
N THR A 485 -9.67 -25.36 2.85
CA THR A 485 -9.47 -25.85 4.23
C THR A 485 -8.00 -25.80 4.68
N LYS A 486 -7.08 -25.45 3.79
CA LYS A 486 -5.67 -25.17 4.12
C LYS A 486 -5.24 -23.90 3.37
N PRO A 487 -5.83 -22.74 3.71
CA PRO A 487 -5.75 -21.55 2.87
C PRO A 487 -4.36 -20.93 2.78
N VAL A 488 -3.45 -21.27 3.70
CA VAL A 488 -2.05 -20.83 3.62
C VAL A 488 -1.19 -21.95 3.06
N ALA A 489 -0.69 -21.75 1.84
CA ALA A 489 0.22 -22.66 1.17
C ALA A 489 1.67 -22.27 1.50
N CYS A 490 2.46 -23.22 2.02
CA CYS A 490 3.87 -23.02 2.31
C CYS A 490 4.71 -24.11 1.65
N TRP A 491 5.90 -23.74 1.18
CA TRP A 491 6.87 -24.68 0.63
C TRP A 491 8.29 -24.18 0.89
N GLU A 492 9.27 -25.05 0.70
CA GLU A 492 10.68 -24.75 0.92
C GLU A 492 11.43 -24.64 -0.41
N GLU A 493 12.41 -23.73 -0.46
CA GLU A 493 13.33 -23.55 -1.57
C GLU A 493 14.74 -23.28 -1.02
N ILE A 494 15.77 -23.44 -1.87
CA ILE A 494 17.14 -23.02 -1.54
C ILE A 494 17.42 -21.70 -2.24
N LEU A 495 17.65 -20.63 -1.47
CA LEU A 495 18.04 -19.32 -2.01
C LEU A 495 19.34 -18.87 -1.36
N ASN A 496 20.30 -18.46 -2.19
CA ASN A 496 21.58 -17.93 -1.73
C ASN A 496 22.39 -18.91 -0.82
N GLY A 497 22.09 -20.22 -0.90
CA GLY A 497 22.68 -21.26 -0.07
C GLY A 497 21.93 -21.55 1.24
N ASP A 498 20.90 -20.77 1.58
CA ASP A 498 20.07 -20.95 2.76
C ASP A 498 18.75 -21.65 2.38
N SER A 499 18.22 -22.51 3.26
CA SER A 499 16.86 -23.03 3.13
C SER A 499 15.87 -21.94 3.54
N VAL A 500 14.90 -21.64 2.68
CA VAL A 500 13.86 -20.63 2.91
C VAL A 500 12.49 -21.28 2.87
N GLU A 501 11.59 -20.83 3.73
CA GLU A 501 10.16 -21.12 3.67
C GLU A 501 9.45 -19.93 3.03
N ILE A 502 8.61 -20.19 2.03
CA ILE A 502 7.72 -19.21 1.41
C ILE A 502 6.29 -19.62 1.73
N CYS A 503 5.52 -18.71 2.32
CA CYS A 503 4.09 -18.90 2.61
C CYS A 503 3.24 -17.85 1.88
N ILE A 504 2.19 -18.32 1.21
CA ILE A 504 1.17 -17.50 0.55
C ILE A 504 -0.17 -17.68 1.27
N ALA A 505 -0.80 -16.56 1.67
CA ALA A 505 -2.17 -16.54 2.19
C ALA A 505 -3.06 -15.68 1.29
N PRO A 506 -4.26 -16.14 0.88
CA PRO A 506 -5.22 -15.30 0.17
C PRO A 506 -5.70 -14.17 1.07
N VAL A 507 -6.02 -13.01 0.49
CA VAL A 507 -6.72 -11.94 1.21
C VAL A 507 -8.22 -12.08 1.01
N LEU A 508 -8.97 -12.01 2.11
CA LEU A 508 -10.43 -11.86 2.08
C LEU A 508 -10.75 -10.38 1.82
N ILE A 509 -10.79 -9.97 0.56
CA ILE A 509 -10.90 -8.55 0.20
C ILE A 509 -12.23 -7.99 0.65
N CYS A 510 -12.19 -6.87 1.37
CA CYS A 510 -13.38 -6.13 1.74
C CYS A 510 -14.03 -5.49 0.50
N THR A 511 -15.30 -5.80 0.22
CA THR A 511 -16.06 -5.21 -0.90
C THR A 511 -16.64 -3.83 -0.58
N GLU A 512 -16.69 -3.47 0.71
CA GLU A 512 -17.17 -2.17 1.22
C GLU A 512 -16.04 -1.43 1.95
N ALA A 513 -14.97 -1.09 1.22
CA ALA A 513 -13.79 -0.46 1.79
C ALA A 513 -14.10 0.90 2.44
N GLN A 514 -13.76 1.04 3.73
CA GLN A 514 -13.87 2.27 4.50
C GLN A 514 -12.51 2.94 4.73
N LEU A 515 -11.46 2.15 4.90
CA LEU A 515 -10.08 2.60 5.14
C LEU A 515 -9.15 1.90 4.15
N THR A 516 -8.30 2.65 3.46
CA THR A 516 -7.32 2.06 2.52
C THR A 516 -5.92 2.62 2.72
N ALA A 517 -5.82 3.90 3.11
CA ALA A 517 -4.57 4.49 3.58
C ALA A 517 -4.08 3.77 4.85
N GLY A 518 -2.81 3.38 4.85
CA GLY A 518 -2.18 2.69 5.97
C GLY A 518 -2.56 1.22 6.15
N ALA A 519 -3.19 0.61 5.13
CA ALA A 519 -3.50 -0.82 5.16
C ALA A 519 -2.21 -1.67 5.21
N GLY A 520 -1.20 -1.33 4.40
CA GLY A 520 0.12 -1.99 4.41
C GLY A 520 0.75 -2.00 5.80
N ASP A 521 0.82 -0.83 6.45
CA ASP A 521 1.38 -0.67 7.80
C ASP A 521 0.72 -1.59 8.83
N ASN A 522 -0.63 -1.68 8.79
CA ASN A 522 -1.38 -2.57 9.67
C ASN A 522 -1.13 -4.04 9.36
N ILE A 523 -1.03 -4.39 8.07
CA ILE A 523 -0.78 -5.76 7.60
C ILE A 523 0.62 -6.22 8.02
N SER A 524 1.64 -5.40 7.77
CA SER A 524 3.04 -5.68 8.12
C SER A 524 3.22 -5.82 9.63
N ALA A 525 2.69 -4.87 10.43
CA ALA A 525 2.74 -4.95 11.88
C ALA A 525 2.00 -6.19 12.43
N ALA A 526 0.82 -6.53 11.88
CA ALA A 526 0.08 -7.73 12.28
C ALA A 526 0.74 -9.05 11.84
N GLY A 527 1.53 -9.04 10.76
CA GLY A 527 2.38 -10.18 10.43
C GLY A 527 3.52 -10.33 11.44
N LEU A 528 4.24 -9.23 11.70
CA LEU A 528 5.42 -9.19 12.58
C LEU A 528 5.12 -9.64 14.01
N VAL A 529 3.94 -9.35 14.55
CA VAL A 529 3.60 -9.65 15.97
C VAL A 529 3.68 -11.14 16.32
N LEU A 530 3.56 -12.03 15.33
CA LEU A 530 3.66 -13.49 15.54
C LEU A 530 5.05 -14.04 15.23
N GLN A 531 5.94 -13.26 14.62
CA GLN A 531 7.22 -13.77 14.10
C GLN A 531 8.42 -13.45 14.99
N VAL A 532 8.23 -12.64 16.03
CA VAL A 532 9.27 -12.32 17.00
C VAL A 532 8.82 -12.82 18.36
N GLU A 533 9.65 -13.62 19.00
CA GLU A 533 9.42 -14.08 20.36
C GLU A 533 10.52 -13.56 21.30
N LYS A 534 10.14 -13.31 22.55
CA LYS A 534 11.05 -12.94 23.64
C LYS A 534 11.56 -14.17 24.39
#